data_AF-A0A9D5GHM3-F1
#
_entry.id   AF-A0A9D5GHM3-F1
#
_cell.length_a   1.000
_cell.length_b   1.000
_cell.length_c   1.000
_cell.angle_alpha   90.00
_cell.angle_beta   90.00
_cell.angle_gamma   90.00
#
_symmetry.space_group_name_H-M   'P 1'
#
loop_
_entity.id
_entity.type
_entity.pdbx_description
1 polymer ?
#
loop_
_entity_poly.entity_id
_entity_poly.type
_entity_poly.pdbx_seq_one_letter_code
_entity_poly.pdbx_strand_id
1 'polypeptide(L)' 'MNVKPHPKGFFRRIGLLPNVPSRRTQTLKGRIAGAKAVASVCPYCAVGCGTLAYVSPGGKLLDVEGNPDSPVSGGRLCP' A
#
# COMPACT_ATOMS: atom_id res chain seq x y z
N MET A 1 -0.38 -3.62 -8.95
CA MET A 1 -1.06 -4.90 -9.23
C MET A 1 -2.53 -4.77 -8.84
N ASN A 2 -3.39 -4.61 -9.84
CA ASN A 2 -4.80 -4.32 -9.66
C ASN A 2 -5.57 -5.63 -9.40
N VAL A 3 -5.50 -6.13 -8.15
CA VAL A 3 -6.23 -7.34 -7.78
C VAL A 3 -7.70 -6.96 -7.61
N LYS A 4 -8.53 -7.28 -8.61
CA LYS A 4 -9.98 -7.08 -8.52
C LYS A 4 -10.50 -7.79 -7.26
N PRO A 5 -11.24 -7.11 -6.38
CA PRO A 5 -11.75 -7.74 -5.17
C PRO A 5 -12.71 -8.87 -5.54
N HIS A 6 -12.46 -10.07 -5.00
CA HIS A 6 -13.38 -11.19 -5.09
C HIS A 6 -14.69 -10.80 -4.36
N PRO A 7 -15.88 -11.16 -4.88
CA PRO A 7 -17.19 -10.71 -4.37
C PRO A 7 -17.53 -11.00 -2.89
N LYS A 8 -16.60 -11.58 -2.09
CA LYS A 8 -16.80 -11.97 -0.69
C LYS A 8 -15.74 -11.42 0.28
N GLY A 9 -15.05 -10.33 -0.09
CA GLY A 9 -14.04 -9.70 0.76
C GLY A 9 -12.71 -10.47 0.73
N PHE A 10 -11.62 -9.71 0.67
CA PHE A 10 -10.28 -10.17 0.29
C PHE A 10 -9.61 -11.21 1.23
N PHE A 11 -10.24 -11.60 2.35
CA PHE A 11 -9.59 -12.43 3.39
C PHE A 11 -10.45 -13.54 4.03
N ARG A 12 -11.53 -14.01 3.40
CA ARG A 12 -12.44 -14.98 4.06
C ARG A 12 -12.04 -16.46 3.91
N ARG A 13 -11.08 -16.82 3.06
CA ARG A 13 -10.63 -18.20 2.86
C ARG A 13 -9.19 -18.26 2.33
N ILE A 14 -8.24 -18.63 3.19
CA ILE A 14 -6.89 -19.07 2.78
C ILE A 14 -6.91 -20.59 2.87
N GLY A 15 -6.86 -21.28 1.73
CA GLY A 15 -6.93 -22.74 1.65
C GLY A 15 -8.35 -23.32 1.55
N LEU A 16 -8.51 -24.58 1.95
CA LEU A 16 -9.75 -25.36 1.77
C LEU A 16 -10.85 -24.98 2.79
N LEU A 17 -10.44 -24.53 3.99
CA LEU A 17 -11.33 -24.16 5.09
C LEU A 17 -11.52 -22.65 5.18
N PRO A 18 -12.67 -22.17 5.69
CA PRO A 18 -12.87 -20.75 5.95
C PRO A 18 -11.88 -20.25 7.00
N ASN A 19 -11.33 -19.06 6.78
CA ASN A 19 -10.54 -18.39 7.81
C ASN A 19 -11.47 -18.05 8.97
N VAL A 20 -10.98 -18.23 10.21
CA VAL A 20 -11.70 -17.84 11.43
C VAL A 20 -11.06 -16.55 11.99
N PRO A 21 -11.36 -15.37 11.42
CA PRO A 21 -10.79 -14.13 11.94
C PRO A 21 -11.47 -13.74 13.26
N SER A 22 -10.67 -13.45 14.27
CA SER A 22 -11.18 -12.89 15.53
C SER A 22 -11.85 -11.52 15.30
N ARG A 23 -12.74 -11.08 16.20
CA ARG A 23 -13.33 -9.72 16.14
C ARG A 23 -12.25 -8.63 16.06
N ARG A 24 -11.16 -8.81 16.82
CA ARG A 24 -10.01 -7.90 16.79
C ARG A 24 -9.37 -7.84 15.40
N THR A 25 -9.14 -8.99 14.77
CA THR A 25 -8.54 -9.04 13.42
C THR A 25 -9.42 -8.35 12.39
N GLN A 26 -10.74 -8.48 12.50
CA GLN A 26 -11.70 -7.87 11.57
C GLN A 26 -11.73 -6.33 11.66
N THR A 27 -11.36 -5.74 12.80
CA THR A 27 -11.35 -4.29 13.00
C THR A 27 -10.01 -3.63 12.72
N LEU A 28 -8.94 -4.42 12.49
CA LEU A 28 -7.64 -3.88 12.11
C LEU A 28 -7.71 -3.16 10.77
N LYS A 29 -7.02 -2.02 10.68
CA LYS A 29 -6.85 -1.24 9.46
C LYS A 29 -5.35 -1.07 9.19
N GLY A 30 -5.00 -0.89 7.92
CA GLY A 30 -3.62 -0.56 7.54
C GLY A 30 -3.18 0.78 8.13
N ARG A 31 -1.88 0.95 8.34
CA ARG A 31 -1.30 2.18 8.93
C ARG A 31 -1.63 3.44 8.14
N ILE A 32 -1.73 3.31 6.82
CA ILE A 32 -2.06 4.38 5.87
C ILE A 32 -3.56 4.56 5.64
N ALA A 33 -4.44 3.91 6.42
CA ALA A 33 -5.88 4.03 6.24
C ALA A 33 -6.35 5.48 6.44
N GLY A 34 -6.97 6.06 5.41
CA GLY A 34 -7.42 7.47 5.40
C GLY A 34 -6.31 8.48 5.06
N ALA A 35 -5.10 8.03 4.72
CA ALA A 35 -4.04 8.89 4.23
C ALA A 35 -4.25 9.25 2.75
N LYS A 36 -3.77 10.43 2.34
CA LYS A 36 -3.68 10.84 0.94
C LYS A 36 -2.37 10.33 0.35
N ALA A 37 -2.45 9.57 -0.73
CA ALA A 37 -1.28 9.18 -1.52
C ALA A 37 -0.88 10.30 -2.48
N VAL A 38 0.41 10.64 -2.52
CA VAL A 38 0.98 11.69 -3.37
C VAL A 38 2.18 11.10 -4.12
N ALA A 39 2.13 11.15 -5.45
CA ALA A 39 3.24 10.71 -6.28
C ALA A 39 4.41 11.71 -6.20
N SER A 40 5.62 11.17 -6.11
CA SER A 40 6.87 11.93 -6.05
C SER A 40 8.01 11.15 -6.75
N VAL A 41 9.21 11.71 -6.71
CA VAL A 41 10.44 11.12 -7.27
C VAL A 41 11.47 10.98 -6.15
N CYS A 42 12.15 9.83 -6.12
CA CYS A 42 13.23 9.56 -5.18
C CYS A 42 14.42 10.51 -5.44
N PRO A 43 14.87 11.28 -4.43
CA PRO A 43 15.93 12.28 -4.61
C PRO A 43 17.34 11.73 -4.39
N TYR A 44 17.51 10.42 -4.17
CA TYR A 44 18.79 9.86 -3.74
C TYR A 44 19.79 9.70 -4.89
N CYS A 45 19.51 8.81 -5.84
CA CYS A 45 20.39 8.55 -6.97
C CYS A 45 19.77 9.05 -8.27
N ALA A 46 20.58 9.12 -9.34
CA ALA A 46 20.18 9.66 -10.64
C ALA A 46 19.14 8.81 -11.40
N VAL A 47 18.77 7.63 -10.89
CA VAL A 47 17.75 6.77 -11.52
C VAL A 47 16.38 7.44 -11.49
N GLY A 48 16.06 8.18 -10.42
CA GLY A 48 14.77 8.88 -10.31
C GLY A 48 13.58 7.92 -10.15
N CYS A 49 13.72 6.86 -9.34
CA CYS A 49 12.62 5.94 -9.05
C CYS A 49 11.38 6.68 -8.54
N GLY A 50 10.19 6.36 -9.04
CA GLY A 50 8.96 6.97 -8.56
C GLY A 50 8.60 6.48 -7.16
N THR A 51 8.09 7.38 -6.32
CA THR A 51 7.66 7.10 -4.94
C THR A 51 6.21 7.54 -4.72
N LEU A 52 5.54 6.92 -3.75
CA LEU A 52 4.23 7.30 -3.25
C LEU A 52 4.38 7.67 -1.77
N ALA A 53 4.16 8.94 -1.47
CA ALA A 53 4.15 9.47 -0.12
C ALA A 53 2.72 9.44 0.43
N TYR A 54 2.51 8.77 1.56
CA TYR A 54 1.21 8.74 2.24
C TYR A 54 1.18 9.79 3.34
N VAL A 55 0.31 10.78 3.20
CA VAL A 55 0.22 11.93 4.09
C VAL A 55 -1.09 11.87 4.88
N SER A 56 -1.02 12.07 6.19
CA SER A 56 -2.19 12.13 7.05
C SER A 56 -3.06 13.35 6.71
N PRO A 57 -4.35 13.36 7.11
CA PRO A 57 -5.20 14.54 6.96
C PRO A 57 -4.63 15.80 7.64
N GLY A 58 -3.81 15.63 8.68
CA GLY A 58 -3.10 16.72 9.37
C GLY A 58 -1.77 17.13 8.72
N GLY A 59 -1.47 16.66 7.51
CA GLY A 59 -0.29 17.06 6.74
C GLY A 59 1.03 16.37 7.13
N LYS A 60 1.00 15.37 8.02
CA LYS A 60 2.20 14.62 8.41
C LYS A 60 2.46 13.46 7.46
N LEU A 61 3.71 13.28 7.04
CA LEU A 61 4.13 12.09 6.29
C LEU A 61 4.05 10.86 7.20
N LEU A 62 3.34 9.82 6.75
CA LEU A 62 3.13 8.58 7.49
C LEU A 62 4.00 7.45 6.96
N ASP A 63 4.12 7.34 5.64
CA ASP A 63 4.85 6.25 4.98
C ASP A 63 5.28 6.67 3.57
N VAL A 64 6.29 6.01 3.02
CA VAL A 64 6.77 6.18 1.64
C VAL A 64 7.04 4.82 1.04
N GLU A 65 6.37 4.52 -0.06
CA GLU A 65 6.57 3.28 -0.82
C GLU A 65 6.98 3.61 -2.26
N GLY A 66 7.43 2.60 -3.02
CA GLY A 66 7.68 2.77 -4.45
C GLY A 66 6.37 2.92 -5.22
N ASN A 67 6.35 3.82 -6.21
CA ASN A 67 5.18 4.01 -7.06
C ASN A 67 5.08 2.88 -8.10
N PRO A 68 4.06 2.00 -8.06
CA PRO A 68 3.89 0.92 -9.04
C PRO A 68 3.73 1.41 -10.47
N ASP A 69 3.27 2.65 -10.65
CA ASP A 69 3.07 3.28 -11.96
C ASP A 69 4.36 3.94 -12.50
N SER A 70 5.47 3.91 -11.74
CA SER A 70 6.75 4.43 -12.20
C SER A 70 7.26 3.59 -13.39
N PRO A 71 7.52 4.20 -14.56
CA PRO A 71 8.09 3.47 -15.70
C PRO A 71 9.54 3.03 -15.46
N VAL A 72 10.23 3.65 -14.50
CA VAL A 72 11.63 3.38 -14.18
C VAL A 72 11.76 2.21 -13.23
N SER A 73 10.97 2.18 -12.16
CA SER A 73 11.15 1.21 -11.07
C SER A 73 10.00 0.21 -10.90
N GLY A 74 8.82 0.49 -11.48
CA GLY A 74 7.61 -0.33 -11.31
C GLY A 74 7.24 -0.58 -9.85
N GLY A 75 7.57 0.36 -8.96
CA GLY A 75 7.30 0.28 -7.52
C GLY A 75 8.43 -0.31 -6.67
N ARG A 76 9.60 -0.63 -7.26
CA ARG A 76 10.77 -1.09 -6.49
C ARG A 76 11.62 0.09 -6.01
N LEU A 77 12.21 -0.01 -4.83
CA LEU A 77 13.15 0.96 -4.27
C LEU A 77 14.40 0.24 -3.73
N CYS A 78 15.52 0.94 -3.70
CA CYS A 78 16.73 0.51 -3.01
C CYS A 78 16.54 0.56 -1.48
N PRO A 79 17.32 -0.22 -0.69
CA PRO A 79 17.33 -0.13 0.77
C PRO A 79 17.88 1.22 1.25
#